data_AF-A0A7V7BZ15-F1
#
_entry.id   AF-A0A7V7BZ15-F1
#
_cell.length_a   1.000
_cell.length_b   1.000
_cell.length_c   1.000
_cell.angle_alpha   90.00
_cell.angle_beta   90.00
_cell.angle_gamma   90.00
#
_symmetry.space_group_name_H-M   'P 1'
#
loop_
_entity.id
_entity.type
_entity.pdbx_description
1 polymer ?
#
loop_
_entity_poly.entity_id
_entity_poly.type
_entity_poly.pdbx_seq_one_letter_code
_entity_poly.pdbx_strand_id
1 'polypeptide(L)'
;MANPLREGMWFVRSNGGAGSYPVTPEGWRTVRLFVVGVVATAAVSVAAAVFGPPWLWPILFAVGIAWFAWRFIDTARRHTDHSVTYDDIMKDKKNA
;
A
#
# COMPACT_ATOMS: atom_id res chain seq x y z
N MET A 1 9.09 -24.92 15.39
CA MET A 1 8.08 -24.30 14.51
C MET A 1 8.58 -22.91 14.20
N ALA A 2 9.22 -22.72 13.05
CA ALA A 2 9.81 -21.43 12.69
C ALA A 2 8.65 -20.46 12.39
N ASN A 3 8.63 -19.31 13.04
CA ASN A 3 7.72 -18.22 12.72
C ASN A 3 8.05 -17.80 11.27
N PRO A 4 7.20 -18.05 10.26
CA PRO A 4 7.55 -17.79 8.86
C PRO A 4 7.62 -16.29 8.57
N LEU A 5 7.31 -15.44 9.56
CA LEU A 5 7.47 -14.00 9.48
C LEU A 5 8.70 -13.56 10.27
N ARG A 6 9.78 -13.19 9.57
CA ARG A 6 10.92 -12.47 10.15
C ARG A 6 10.44 -11.22 10.90
N GLU A 7 11.00 -10.96 12.08
CA GLU A 7 10.68 -9.76 12.86
C GLU A 7 10.82 -8.48 11.99
N GLY A 8 9.77 -7.67 11.92
CA GLY A 8 9.75 -6.39 11.20
C GLY A 8 9.21 -6.41 9.76
N MET A 9 8.81 -7.57 9.23
CA MET A 9 8.16 -7.66 7.92
C MET A 9 6.68 -7.36 7.98
N TRP A 10 6.20 -6.52 7.06
CA TRP A 10 4.78 -6.16 6.97
C TRP A 10 4.11 -6.72 5.71
N PHE A 11 4.92 -6.99 4.69
CA PHE A 11 4.51 -7.45 3.37
C PHE A 11 5.31 -8.68 2.94
N VAL A 12 4.75 -9.45 2.00
CA VAL A 12 5.45 -10.54 1.29
C VAL A 12 5.33 -10.39 -0.20
N ARG A 13 6.15 -11.12 -0.94
CA ARG A 13 6.04 -11.20 -2.40
C ARG A 13 4.69 -11.81 -2.83
N SER A 14 4.03 -11.18 -3.79
CA SER A 14 2.87 -11.73 -4.47
C SER A 14 3.26 -12.91 -5.37
N ASN A 15 2.44 -13.97 -5.40
CA ASN A 15 2.75 -15.21 -6.13
C ASN A 15 2.88 -15.03 -7.65
N GLY A 16 2.27 -13.99 -8.23
CA GLY A 16 2.20 -13.78 -9.68
C GLY A 16 2.95 -12.56 -10.20
N GLY A 17 3.73 -11.84 -9.38
CA GLY A 17 4.38 -10.61 -9.83
C GLY A 17 5.41 -10.00 -8.90
N ALA A 18 5.89 -8.82 -9.25
CA ALA A 18 6.81 -8.00 -8.43
C ALA A 18 6.08 -7.24 -7.29
N GLY A 19 4.81 -7.55 -7.05
CA GLY A 19 3.97 -6.88 -6.07
C GLY A 19 4.26 -7.32 -4.63
N SER A 20 3.95 -6.44 -3.68
CA SER A 20 4.04 -6.69 -2.24
C SER A 20 2.61 -6.83 -1.66
N TYR A 21 2.34 -7.91 -0.94
CA TYR A 21 1.04 -8.19 -0.35
C TYR A 21 1.09 -8.03 1.19
N PRO A 22 0.18 -7.28 1.82
CA PRO A 22 0.18 -7.07 3.26
C PRO A 22 -0.22 -8.35 4.01
N VAL A 23 0.60 -8.77 4.98
CA VAL A 23 0.35 -9.99 5.78
C VAL A 23 0.23 -9.72 7.28
N THR A 24 0.50 -8.48 7.71
CA THR A 24 0.44 -8.03 9.10
C THR A 24 -0.58 -6.89 9.29
N PRO A 25 -1.04 -6.63 10.52
CA PRO A 25 -1.86 -5.46 10.84
C PRO A 25 -1.24 -4.14 10.38
N GLU A 26 0.08 -4.01 10.47
CA GLU A 26 0.88 -2.85 10.05
C GLU A 26 0.85 -2.68 8.53
N GLY A 27 1.07 -3.75 7.77
CA GLY A 27 0.96 -3.73 6.31
C GLY A 27 -0.43 -3.30 5.85
N TRP A 28 -1.47 -3.83 6.50
CA TRP A 28 -2.86 -3.42 6.25
C TRP A 28 -3.16 -1.98 6.70
N ARG A 29 -2.47 -1.46 7.73
CA ARG A 29 -2.56 -0.05 8.12
C ARG A 29 -1.96 0.84 7.04
N THR A 30 -0.83 0.48 6.44
CA THR A 30 -0.22 1.22 5.33
C THR A 30 -1.15 1.27 4.12
N VAL A 31 -1.82 0.15 3.77
CA VAL A 31 -2.85 0.14 2.71
C VAL A 31 -4.01 1.07 3.05
N ARG A 32 -4.54 1.01 4.28
CA ARG A 32 -5.65 1.88 4.71
C ARG A 32 -5.27 3.36 4.65
N LEU A 33 -4.06 3.72 5.08
CA LEU A 33 -3.55 5.09 4.99
C LEU A 33 -3.45 5.57 3.54
N PHE A 34 -3.00 4.71 2.63
CA PHE A 34 -2.99 5.01 1.20
C PHE A 34 -4.41 5.28 0.67
N VAL A 35 -5.38 4.40 0.96
CA VAL A 35 -6.78 4.57 0.53
C VAL A 35 -7.39 5.86 1.09
N VAL A 36 -7.19 6.14 2.37
CA VAL A 36 -7.65 7.39 2.99
C VAL A 36 -7.01 8.61 2.32
N GLY A 37 -5.71 8.54 2.01
CA GLY A 37 -4.99 9.60 1.30
C GLY A 37 -5.53 9.85 -0.11
N VAL A 38 -5.87 8.80 -0.85
CA VAL A 38 -6.51 8.88 -2.18
C VAL A 38 -7.89 9.56 -2.07
N VAL A 39 -8.72 9.13 -1.13
CA VAL A 39 -10.06 9.71 -0.90
C VAL A 39 -9.95 11.19 -0.51
N ALA A 40 -9.03 11.54 0.39
CA ALA A 40 -8.79 12.92 0.78
C ALA A 40 -8.31 13.79 -0.40
N THR A 41 -7.37 13.27 -1.21
CA THR A 41 -6.89 13.94 -2.42
C THR A 41 -8.01 14.17 -3.42
N ALA A 42 -8.88 13.18 -3.62
CA ALA A 42 -10.03 13.29 -4.50
C ALA A 42 -11.01 14.37 -4.00
N ALA A 43 -11.33 14.38 -2.70
CA ALA A 43 -12.22 15.39 -2.11
C ALA A 43 -11.68 16.82 -2.29
N VAL A 44 -10.38 17.04 -2.02
CA VAL A 44 -9.73 18.34 -2.23
C VAL A 44 -9.75 18.75 -3.70
N SER A 45 -9.49 17.80 -4.61
CA SER A 45 -9.49 18.06 -6.05
C SER A 45 -10.88 18.39 -6.57
N VAL A 46 -11.92 17.70 -6.08
CA VAL A 46 -13.32 18.02 -6.41
C VAL A 46 -13.69 19.42 -5.91
N ALA A 47 -13.30 19.78 -4.68
CA ALA A 47 -13.51 21.14 -4.18
C ALA A 47 -12.81 22.18 -5.07
N ALA A 48 -11.57 21.92 -5.49
CA ALA A 48 -10.85 22.80 -6.42
C ALA A 48 -11.51 22.87 -7.81
N ALA A 49 -12.16 21.79 -8.28
CA ALA A 49 -12.90 21.78 -9.53
C ALA A 49 -14.18 22.63 -9.47
N VAL A 50 -14.83 22.68 -8.30
CA VAL A 50 -16.08 23.43 -8.09
C VAL A 50 -15.80 24.92 -7.83
N PHE A 51 -14.76 25.25 -7.07
CA PHE A 51 -14.52 26.61 -6.56
C PHE A 51 -13.29 27.30 -7.16
N GLY A 52 -12.44 26.58 -7.88
CA GLY A 52 -11.14 27.05 -8.35
C GLY A 52 -10.99 27.10 -9.87
N PRO A 53 -9.80 27.50 -10.36
CA PRO A 53 -9.49 27.48 -11.78
C PRO A 53 -9.56 26.05 -12.36
N PRO A 54 -10.04 25.86 -13.60
CA PRO A 54 -10.25 24.53 -14.20
C PRO A 54 -9.00 23.65 -14.28
N TRP A 55 -7.79 24.25 -14.27
CA TRP A 55 -6.52 23.55 -14.35
C TRP A 55 -5.97 23.13 -12.98
N LEU A 56 -6.54 23.61 -11.87
CA LEU A 56 -6.00 23.36 -10.53
C LEU A 56 -6.32 21.95 -10.03
N TRP A 57 -7.55 21.47 -10.25
CA TRP A 57 -7.97 20.14 -9.81
C TRP A 57 -7.13 18.97 -10.37
N PRO A 58 -6.74 18.92 -11.67
CA PRO A 58 -5.94 17.80 -12.16
C PRO A 58 -4.53 17.82 -11.57
N ILE A 59 -3.97 19.01 -11.30
CA ILE A 59 -2.65 19.14 -10.66
C ILE A 59 -2.70 18.64 -9.22
N LEU A 60 -3.67 19.09 -8.43
CA LEU A 60 -3.83 18.65 -7.04
C LEU A 60 -4.06 17.14 -6.96
N PHE A 61 -4.88 16.61 -7.86
CA PHE A 61 -5.13 15.18 -7.92
C PHE A 61 -3.86 14.39 -8.26
N ALA A 62 -3.18 14.76 -9.34
CA ALA A 62 -1.97 14.06 -9.79
C ALA A 62 -0.85 14.11 -8.72
N VAL A 63 -0.60 15.28 -8.13
CA VAL A 63 0.43 15.44 -7.09
C VAL A 63 0.07 14.67 -5.83
N GLY A 64 -1.18 14.73 -5.37
CA GLY A 64 -1.61 14.00 -4.17
C GLY A 64 -1.51 12.49 -4.35
N ILE A 65 -2.00 11.94 -5.47
CA ILE A 65 -1.90 10.51 -5.76
C ILE A 65 -0.44 10.08 -5.87
N ALA A 66 0.41 10.85 -6.57
CA ALA A 66 1.82 10.56 -6.71
C ALA A 66 2.53 10.50 -5.35
N TRP A 67 2.24 11.45 -4.46
CA TRP A 67 2.80 11.48 -3.10
C TRP A 67 2.39 10.26 -2.27
N PHE A 68 1.10 9.93 -2.23
CA PHE A 68 0.61 8.77 -1.47
C PHE A 68 1.10 7.45 -2.06
N ALA A 69 1.15 7.32 -3.39
CA ALA A 69 1.68 6.15 -4.06
C ALA A 69 3.16 5.96 -3.77
N TRP A 70 3.96 7.04 -3.83
CA TRP A 70 5.38 7.00 -3.48
C TRP A 70 5.60 6.55 -2.03
N ARG A 71 4.86 7.12 -1.07
CA ARG A 71 4.93 6.72 0.34
C ARG A 71 4.53 5.26 0.56
N PHE A 72 3.49 4.79 -0.13
CA PHE A 72 3.06 3.41 -0.07
C PHE A 72 4.15 2.46 -0.61
N ILE A 73 4.70 2.76 -1.78
CA ILE A 73 5.74 1.94 -2.42
C ILE A 73 7.02 1.92 -1.59
N ASP A 74 7.47 3.07 -1.07
CA ASP A 74 8.66 3.17 -0.21
C ASP A 74 8.48 2.35 1.08
N THR A 75 7.32 2.45 1.72
CA THR A 75 7.01 1.66 2.92
C THR A 75 6.94 0.17 2.61
N ALA A 76 6.29 -0.22 1.52
CA ALA A 76 6.23 -1.62 1.09
C ALA A 76 7.64 -2.16 0.84
N ARG A 77 8.47 -1.48 0.05
CA ARG A 77 9.85 -1.92 -0.25
C ARG A 77 10.72 -2.12 0.99
N ARG A 78 10.55 -1.29 2.02
CA ARG A 78 11.33 -1.40 3.27
C ARG A 78 10.89 -2.56 4.15
N HIS A 79 9.64 -2.99 4.03
CA HIS A 79 9.02 -3.99 4.91
C HIS A 79 8.53 -5.24 4.17
N THR A 80 8.89 -5.41 2.90
CA THR A 80 8.60 -6.63 2.14
C THR A 80 9.72 -7.64 2.33
N ASP A 81 9.36 -8.84 2.77
CA ASP A 81 10.24 -10.00 2.60
C ASP A 81 10.05 -10.57 1.18
N HIS A 82 11.14 -10.59 0.41
CA HIS A 82 11.15 -11.12 -0.95
C HIS A 82 11.50 -12.61 -1.02
N SER A 83 11.90 -13.23 0.10
CA SER A 83 12.31 -14.63 0.16
C SER A 83 11.14 -15.61 0.31
N VAL A 84 9.98 -15.12 0.77
CA VAL A 84 8.78 -15.92 1.02
C VAL A 84 7.61 -15.35 0.20
N THR A 85 6.76 -16.25 -0.34
CA THR A 85 5.56 -15.85 -1.06
C THR A 85 4.31 -15.97 -0.19
N TYR A 86 3.22 -15.32 -0.60
CA TYR A 86 1.96 -15.39 0.13
C TYR A 86 1.39 -16.81 0.24
N ASP A 87 1.57 -17.64 -0.81
CA ASP A 87 1.11 -19.03 -0.78
C ASP A 87 1.88 -19.88 0.24
N ASP A 88 3.16 -19.61 0.44
CA ASP A 88 3.96 -20.30 1.44
C ASP A 88 3.40 -20.04 2.85
N ILE A 89 3.04 -18.78 3.15
CA ILE A 89 2.39 -18.42 4.42
C ILE A 89 1.04 -19.11 4.58
N MET A 90 0.24 -19.21 3.52
CA MET A 90 -1.09 -19.81 3.61
C MET A 90 -1.06 -21.33 3.70
N LYS A 91 -0.05 -21.98 3.09
CA LYS A 91 0.20 -23.41 3.29
C LYS A 91 0.60 -23.70 4.74
N ASP A 92 1.51 -22.91 5.31
CA ASP A 92 1.93 -23.07 6.71
C ASP A 92 0.77 -22.88 7.68
N LYS A 93 -0.08 -21.88 7.48
CA LYS A 93 -1.29 -21.67 8.30
C LYS A 93 -2.31 -22.80 8.21
N LYS A 94 -2.38 -23.50 7.08
CA LYS A 94 -3.33 -24.60 6.87
C LYS A 94 -2.84 -25.93 7.46
N ASN A 95 -1.52 -26.07 7.61
CA ASN A 95 -0.87 -27.28 8.13
C ASN A 95 -0.53 -27.21 9.63
N ALA A 96 -0.77 -26.06 10.27
CA ALA A 96 -0.65 -25.83 11.71
C ALA A 96 -1.99 -26.01 12.42
#